data_AF-A0A7S2NW86-F1
#
_entry.id   AF-A0A7S2NW86-F1
#
_cell.length_a   1.000
_cell.length_b   1.000
_cell.length_c   1.000
_cell.angle_alpha   90.00
_cell.angle_beta   90.00
_cell.angle_gamma   90.00
#
_symmetry.space_group_name_H-M   'P 1'
#
loop_
_entity.id
_entity.type
_entity.pdbx_description
1 polymer ?
#
loop_
_entity_poly.entity_id
_entity_poly.type
_entity_poly.pdbx_seq_one_letter_code
_entity_poly.pdbx_strand_id
1 'polypeptide(L)'
;EGVRLWDIRCMKTPLLCNKTNVGGGVWRMKWHPIEDDIMLVACMHGGCRIVKVPTTTTSDTSDDKDGAEIEIVKAFTEHESMAYGADWIFSPDENNFGDENDE
;
A
#
# COMPACT_ATOMS: atom_id res chain seq x y z
N GLU A 1 9.09 4.84 13.09
CA GLU A 1 9.00 5.58 11.80
C GLU A 1 7.61 5.38 11.22
N GLY A 2 7.15 6.21 10.27
CA GLY A 2 5.75 6.12 9.83
C GLY A 2 5.47 6.75 8.47
N VAL A 3 4.46 6.20 7.79
CA VAL A 3 3.97 6.66 6.49
C VAL A 3 3.04 7.86 6.68
N ARG A 4 3.12 8.86 5.80
CA ARG A 4 2.21 10.02 5.75
C ARG A 4 1.78 10.29 4.31
N LEU A 5 0.52 10.68 4.14
CA LEU A 5 -0.03 11.08 2.85
C LEU A 5 -0.19 12.60 2.79
N TRP A 6 0.17 13.22 1.66
CA TRP A 6 0.07 14.66 1.44
C TRP A 6 -0.72 14.94 0.15
N ASP A 7 -1.59 15.94 0.18
CA ASP A 7 -2.17 16.52 -1.03
C ASP A 7 -1.34 17.73 -1.45
N ILE A 8 -0.79 17.70 -2.66
CA ILE A 8 -0.02 18.83 -3.21
C ILE A 8 -0.85 20.11 -3.37
N ARG A 9 -2.18 19.99 -3.44
CA ARG A 9 -3.11 21.13 -3.48
C ARG A 9 -3.36 21.73 -2.09
N CYS A 10 -3.00 21.02 -1.02
CA CYS A 10 -3.15 21.46 0.37
C CYS A 10 -1.95 21.03 1.23
N MET A 11 -0.82 21.70 1.08
CA MET A 11 0.43 21.35 1.76
C MET A 11 0.53 21.80 3.23
N LYS A 12 -0.53 22.39 3.80
CA LYS A 12 -0.51 22.92 5.18
C LYS A 12 -0.55 21.81 6.23
N THR A 13 -1.23 20.72 5.93
CA THR A 13 -1.39 19.55 6.81
C THR A 13 -1.45 18.30 5.96
N PRO A 14 -0.83 17.18 6.40
CA PRO A 14 -0.97 15.92 5.69
C PRO A 14 -2.44 15.48 5.67
N LEU A 15 -2.84 14.76 4.61
CA LEU A 15 -4.17 14.14 4.53
C LEU A 15 -4.36 13.05 5.59
N LEU A 16 -3.26 12.40 5.98
CA LEU A 16 -3.25 11.37 7.00
C LEU A 16 -2.12 11.66 7.98
N CYS A 17 -2.51 12.07 9.19
CA CYS A 17 -1.62 12.49 10.27
C CYS A 17 -1.04 11.30 11.07
N ASN A 18 -1.73 10.16 11.06
CA ASN A 18 -1.39 9.01 11.89
C ASN A 18 -0.20 8.24 11.31
N LYS A 19 0.80 8.00 12.16
CA LYS A 19 2.00 7.24 11.80
C LYS A 19 1.69 5.74 11.88
N THR A 20 1.38 5.11 10.76
CA THR A 20 1.33 3.64 10.73
C THR A 20 2.75 3.08 10.83
N ASN A 21 2.97 2.25 11.86
CA ASN A 21 4.25 1.59 12.06
C ASN A 21 4.37 0.40 11.11
N VAL A 22 5.19 0.56 10.08
CA VAL A 22 5.47 -0.46 9.06
C VAL A 22 6.69 -1.33 9.38
N GLY A 23 7.19 -1.27 10.62
CA GLY A 23 8.26 -2.16 11.09
C GLY A 23 9.68 -1.69 10.74
N GLY A 24 9.88 -0.39 10.58
CA GLY A 24 11.19 0.23 10.35
C GLY A 24 11.17 1.29 9.25
N GLY A 25 12.36 1.55 8.68
CA GLY A 25 12.56 2.56 7.66
C GLY A 25 11.95 2.14 6.34
N VAL A 26 11.18 3.04 5.72
CA VAL A 26 10.58 2.81 4.41
C VAL A 26 11.57 3.22 3.33
N TRP A 27 11.88 2.30 2.43
CA TRP A 27 12.79 2.54 1.31
C TRP A 27 12.07 2.70 -0.02
N ARG A 28 10.96 2.00 -0.20
CA ARG A 28 10.15 2.09 -1.41
C ARG A 28 8.67 2.06 -1.06
N MET A 29 7.90 2.92 -1.74
CA MET A 29 6.45 2.90 -1.74
C MET A 29 5.96 2.93 -3.18
N LYS A 30 4.93 2.14 -3.50
CA LYS A 30 4.30 2.15 -4.83
C LYS A 30 2.80 1.91 -4.70
N TRP A 31 2.01 2.85 -5.20
CA TRP A 31 0.57 2.68 -5.36
C TRP A 31 0.26 1.51 -6.28
N HIS A 32 -0.79 0.78 -5.96
CA HIS A 32 -1.31 -0.24 -6.86
C HIS A 32 -1.82 0.43 -8.15
N PRO A 33 -1.60 -0.17 -9.33
CA PRO A 33 -1.91 0.47 -10.61
C PRO A 33 -3.41 0.62 -10.92
N ILE A 34 -4.28 -0.13 -10.22
CA ILE A 34 -5.74 -0.16 -10.47
C ILE A 34 -6.50 0.33 -9.23
N GLU A 35 -6.37 -0.38 -8.11
CA GLU A 35 -6.89 0.02 -6.79
C GLU A 35 -6.14 1.24 -6.22
N ASP A 36 -6.85 2.35 -5.99
CA ASP A 36 -6.28 3.63 -5.54
C ASP A 36 -6.13 3.74 -4.01
N ASP A 37 -6.74 2.82 -3.28
CA ASP A 37 -6.66 2.68 -1.82
C ASP A 37 -5.57 1.68 -1.40
N ILE A 38 -4.87 1.01 -2.32
CA ILE A 38 -3.85 0.02 -2.00
C ILE A 38 -2.43 0.52 -2.33
N MET A 39 -1.51 0.26 -1.41
CA MET A 39 -0.10 0.63 -1.56
C MET A 39 0.85 -0.46 -1.07
N LEU A 40 1.91 -0.67 -1.83
CA LEU A 40 3.04 -1.55 -1.50
C LEU A 40 4.12 -0.74 -0.78
N VAL A 41 4.63 -1.26 0.32
CA VAL A 41 5.66 -0.63 1.15
C VAL A 41 6.80 -1.62 1.41
N ALA A 42 8.02 -1.28 0.97
CA ALA A 42 9.23 -2.04 1.27
C ALA A 42 9.97 -1.38 2.43
N CYS A 43 10.21 -2.16 3.48
CA CYS A 43 10.79 -1.71 4.74
C CYS A 43 12.16 -2.37 4.98
N MET A 44 13.07 -1.63 5.60
CA MET A 44 14.43 -2.08 5.92
C MET A 44 14.44 -3.34 6.79
N HIS A 45 13.63 -3.37 7.85
CA HIS A 45 13.53 -4.49 8.80
C HIS A 45 12.14 -5.12 8.83
N GLY A 46 11.15 -4.47 8.21
CA GLY A 46 9.75 -4.88 8.25
C GLY A 46 9.31 -5.75 7.06
N GLY A 47 10.24 -6.10 6.17
CA GLY A 47 9.95 -6.81 4.92
C GLY A 47 9.11 -5.98 3.95
N CYS A 48 8.24 -6.65 3.19
CA CYS A 48 7.29 -6.00 2.28
C CYS A 48 5.88 -6.03 2.90
N ARG A 49 5.13 -4.94 2.79
CA ARG A 49 3.77 -4.83 3.30
C ARG A 49 2.84 -4.28 2.25
N ILE A 50 1.62 -4.81 2.23
CA ILE A 50 0.49 -4.21 1.53
C ILE A 50 -0.31 -3.44 2.57
N VAL A 51 -0.54 -2.16 2.30
CA VAL A 51 -1.31 -1.29 3.16
C VAL A 51 -2.50 -0.73 2.42
N LYS A 52 -3.61 -0.56 3.14
CA LYS A 52 -4.81 0.10 2.68
C LYS A 52 -4.85 1.52 3.25
N VAL A 53 -4.93 2.48 2.35
CA VAL A 53 -4.96 3.90 2.67
C VAL A 53 -6.41 4.38 2.60
N PRO A 54 -6.98 4.91 3.69
CA PRO A 54 -8.33 5.45 3.69
C PRO A 54 -8.47 6.54 2.62
N THR A 55 -9.34 6.32 1.64
CA THR A 55 -9.75 7.34 0.68
C THR A 55 -10.89 8.15 1.27
N THR A 56 -10.84 9.47 1.18
CA THR A 56 -11.84 10.39 1.74
C THR A 56 -13.22 10.32 1.05
N THR A 57 -13.44 9.35 0.17
CA THR A 57 -14.66 9.16 -0.64
C THR A 57 -15.68 8.24 0.01
N THR A 58 -15.29 7.42 1.00
CA THR A 58 -16.16 6.41 1.61
C THR A 58 -16.13 6.46 3.13
N SER A 59 -16.73 7.50 3.70
CA SER A 59 -17.33 7.47 5.04
C SER A 59 -17.94 8.84 5.31
N ASP A 60 -19.26 8.87 5.22
CA ASP A 60 -20.18 9.50 6.16
C ASP A 60 -19.66 10.73 6.92
N THR A 61 -20.36 11.83 6.71
CA THR A 61 -20.68 13.03 7.53
C THR A 61 -20.25 13.17 9.01
N SER A 62 -19.27 12.43 9.53
CA SER A 62 -18.64 12.68 10.82
C SER A 62 -17.36 13.45 10.61
N ASP A 63 -17.26 14.62 11.24
CA ASP A 63 -16.11 15.54 11.26
C ASP A 63 -14.81 14.96 11.88
N ASP A 64 -14.73 13.64 12.08
CA ASP A 64 -13.58 12.95 12.66
C ASP A 64 -12.50 12.64 11.61
N LYS A 65 -11.89 13.69 11.05
CA LYS A 65 -10.70 13.57 10.18
C LYS A 65 -9.44 13.08 10.93
N ASP A 66 -9.50 12.99 12.26
CA ASP A 66 -8.38 12.55 13.10
C ASP A 66 -8.28 11.02 13.28
N GLY A 67 -9.29 10.25 12.83
CA GLY A 67 -9.35 8.81 13.03
C GLY A 67 -8.92 7.92 11.86
N ALA A 68 -8.66 8.48 10.68
CA ALA A 68 -8.30 7.69 9.50
C ALA A 68 -6.88 7.11 9.63
N GLU A 69 -6.76 5.80 9.82
CA GLU A 69 -5.48 5.10 9.95
C GLU A 69 -5.19 4.22 8.73
N ILE A 70 -3.90 4.14 8.34
CA ILE A 70 -3.47 3.20 7.30
C ILE A 70 -3.45 1.80 7.91
N GLU A 71 -4.21 0.89 7.30
CA GLU A 71 -4.32 -0.51 7.72
C GLU A 71 -3.28 -1.36 6.98
N ILE A 72 -2.67 -2.34 7.68
CA ILE A 72 -1.78 -3.31 7.05
C ILE A 72 -2.61 -4.52 6.62
N VAL A 73 -2.84 -4.67 5.32
CA VAL A 73 -3.62 -5.78 4.73
C VAL A 73 -2.80 -7.07 4.70
N LYS A 74 -1.51 -6.97 4.37
CA LYS A 74 -0.63 -8.13 4.25
C LYS A 74 0.80 -7.76 4.63
N ALA A 75 1.51 -8.70 5.25
CA ALA A 75 2.91 -8.56 5.60
C ALA A 75 3.69 -9.78 5.12
N PHE A 76 4.80 -9.53 4.44
CA PHE A 76 5.75 -10.52 4.00
C PHE A 76 7.09 -10.25 4.69
N THR A 77 7.37 -11.03 5.74
CA THR A 77 8.54 -10.87 6.62
C THR A 77 9.45 -12.08 6.60
N GLU A 78 9.28 -13.00 5.65
CA GLU A 78 10.05 -14.25 5.56
C GLU A 78 11.50 -13.99 5.12
N HIS A 79 11.73 -12.90 4.41
CA HIS A 79 13.07 -12.52 3.98
C HIS A 79 13.81 -11.82 5.13
N GLU A 80 14.89 -12.43 5.62
CA GLU A 80 15.72 -11.90 6.72
C GLU A 80 16.61 -10.73 6.29
N SER A 81 16.75 -10.49 4.98
CA SER A 81 17.53 -9.38 4.43
C SER A 81 16.65 -8.18 4.05
N MET A 82 17.27 -7.01 3.93
CA MET A 82 16.55 -5.74 3.72
C MET A 82 15.87 -5.68 2.33
N ALA A 83 14.63 -5.20 2.27
CA ALA A 83 13.86 -5.08 1.03
C ALA A 83 14.03 -3.68 0.40
N TYR A 84 14.96 -3.54 -0.56
CA TYR A 84 15.27 -2.27 -1.24
C TYR A 84 14.35 -1.93 -2.42
N GLY A 85 13.69 -2.93 -2.99
CA GLY A 85 12.83 -2.77 -4.17
C GLY A 85 11.58 -3.61 -4.04
N ALA A 86 10.47 -3.05 -4.52
CA ALA A 86 9.20 -3.75 -4.63
C ALA A 86 8.39 -3.13 -5.77
N ASP A 87 7.72 -3.96 -6.57
CA ASP A 87 6.91 -3.54 -7.69
C ASP A 87 5.67 -4.45 -7.87
N TRP A 88 4.63 -3.90 -8.49
CA TRP A 88 3.43 -4.58 -8.94
C TRP A 88 3.64 -5.15 -10.34
N ILE A 89 3.31 -6.42 -10.52
CA ILE A 89 3.24 -7.08 -11.82
C ILE A 89 1.78 -7.44 -12.12
N PHE A 90 1.36 -7.27 -13.37
CA PHE A 90 0.06 -7.76 -13.80
C PHE A 90 0.17 -9.26 -14.03
N SER A 91 -0.64 -10.06 -13.34
CA SER A 91 -0.80 -11.47 -13.64
C SER A 91 -2.02 -11.62 -14.53
N PRO A 92 -1.89 -12.15 -15.77
CA PRO A 92 -3.07 -12.58 -16.52
C PRO A 92 -3.77 -13.70 -15.76
N ASP A 93 -5.10 -13.76 -15.87
CA ASP A 93 -5.89 -14.83 -15.25
C ASP A 93 -5.42 -16.20 -15.78
N GLU A 94 -5.05 -17.10 -14.88
CA GLU A 94 -4.65 -18.49 -15.22
C GLU A 94 -5.80 -19.29 -15.86
N ASN A 95 -7.03 -18.76 -15.87
CA ASN A 95 -8.21 -19.40 -16.44
C ASN A 95 -8.37 -19.26 -17.96
N ASN A 96 -7.41 -18.64 -18.67
CA ASN A 96 -7.52 -18.43 -20.12
C ASN A 96 -6.53 -19.24 -20.97
N PHE A 97 -5.80 -20.20 -20.37
CA PHE A 97 -5.17 -21.28 -21.14
C PHE A 97 -6.24 -22.32 -21.48
N GLY A 98 -7.13 -21.95 -22.41
CA GLY A 98 -7.91 -22.94 -23.15
C GLY A 98 -6.93 -23.82 -23.92
N ASP A 99 -7.13 -25.13 -23.83
CA ASP A 99 -6.51 -26.16 -24.66
C ASP A 99 -6.52 -25.74 -26.14
N GLU A 100 -5.45 -25.15 -26.63
CA GLU A 100 -5.09 -25.25 -28.05
C GLU A 100 -4.30 -26.57 -28.20
N ASN A 101 -5.06 -27.67 -28.23
CA ASN A 101 -4.59 -28.91 -28.83
C ASN A 101 -4.51 -28.67 -30.34
N ASP A 102 -3.36 -28.21 -30.83
CA ASP A 102 -3.01 -28.31 -32.24
C ASP A 102 -2.50 -29.74 -32.54
N GLU A 103 -3.19 -30.39 -33.48
CA GLU A 103 -2.89 -31.71 -34.08
C GLU A 103 -1.49 -31.83 -34.69
#